data_AF-A0A7I7S4B3-F1
#
_entry.id   AF-A0A7I7S4B3-F1
#
_cell.length_a   1.000
_cell.length_b   1.000
_cell.length_c   1.000
_cell.angle_alpha   90.00
_cell.angle_beta   90.00
_cell.angle_gamma   90.00
#
_symmetry.space_group_name_H-M   'P 1'
#
loop_
_entity.id
_entity.type
_entity.pdbx_description
1 polymer ?
#
loop_
_entity_poly.entity_id
_entity_poly.type
_entity_poly.pdbx_seq_one_letter_code
_entity_poly.pdbx_strand_id
1 'polypeptide(L)'
;MRNEDVFREVLALRRRPDTADVTASALDVHARAVARSSESIRPSFVSDADLDAVAPPVVATMAAIELCLAGLWRRTDGGYVVTDVDYVADVVAHGFRSRRRWRLRAAAALRRLWTELNGERFIPL
;
A
#
# COMPACT_ATOMS: atom_id res chain seq x y z
N MET A 1 -3.15 -12.63 -1.65
CA MET A 1 -4.33 -12.16 -2.41
C MET A 1 -4.48 -12.96 -3.69
N ARG A 2 -5.70 -13.31 -4.14
CA ARG A 2 -5.91 -14.06 -5.39
C ARG A 2 -5.95 -13.10 -6.59
N ASN A 3 -5.59 -13.57 -7.79
CA ASN A 3 -5.50 -12.73 -9.00
C ASN A 3 -6.80 -11.97 -9.33
N GLU A 4 -7.98 -12.57 -9.13
CA GLU A 4 -9.27 -11.90 -9.34
C GLU A 4 -9.48 -10.72 -8.36
N ASP A 5 -9.06 -10.90 -7.11
CA ASP A 5 -9.16 -9.86 -6.09
C ASP A 5 -8.20 -8.70 -6.43
N VAL A 6 -6.99 -9.02 -6.90
CA VAL A 6 -6.02 -8.02 -7.39
C VAL A 6 -6.58 -7.25 -8.59
N PHE A 7 -7.18 -7.95 -9.56
CA PHE A 7 -7.74 -7.31 -10.76
C PHE A 7 -8.85 -6.31 -10.41
N ARG A 8 -9.76 -6.67 -9.50
CA ARG A 8 -10.80 -5.75 -9.02
C ARG A 8 -10.21 -4.54 -8.33
N GLU A 9 -9.16 -4.74 -7.55
CA GLU A 9 -8.49 -3.67 -6.84
C GLU A 9 -7.79 -2.71 -7.78
N VAL A 10 -7.08 -3.22 -8.79
CA VAL A 10 -6.47 -2.40 -9.85
C VAL A 10 -7.53 -1.57 -10.58
N LEU A 11 -8.71 -2.14 -10.88
CA LEU A 11 -9.81 -1.40 -11.48
C LEU A 11 -10.38 -0.32 -10.56
N ALA A 12 -10.43 -0.57 -9.25
CA ALA A 12 -10.89 0.42 -8.27
C ALA A 12 -9.88 1.56 -8.14
N LEU A 13 -8.59 1.23 -8.00
CA LEU A 13 -7.50 2.19 -7.91
C LEU A 13 -7.48 3.11 -9.14
N ARG A 14 -7.52 2.55 -10.36
CA ARG A 14 -7.55 3.33 -11.61
C ARG A 14 -8.64 4.38 -11.73
N ARG A 15 -9.72 4.27 -10.96
CA ARG A 15 -10.80 5.27 -10.95
C ARG A 15 -10.51 6.46 -10.03
N ARG A 16 -9.46 6.38 -9.22
CA ARG A 16 -9.04 7.45 -8.32
C ARG A 16 -8.17 8.45 -9.08
N PRO A 17 -8.38 9.76 -8.85
CA PRO A 17 -7.65 10.82 -9.56
C PRO A 17 -6.14 10.82 -9.25
N ASP A 18 -5.74 10.39 -8.07
CA ASP A 18 -4.34 10.32 -7.60
C ASP A 18 -3.54 9.17 -8.22
N THR A 19 -4.18 8.24 -8.92
CA THR A 19 -3.52 7.11 -9.60
C THR A 19 -3.73 7.10 -11.12
N ALA A 20 -4.32 8.15 -11.67
CA ALA A 20 -4.69 8.22 -13.09
C ALA A 20 -3.50 8.00 -14.04
N ASP A 21 -2.32 8.49 -13.65
CA ASP A 21 -1.08 8.40 -14.43
C ASP A 21 -0.23 7.16 -14.09
N VAL A 22 -0.71 6.28 -13.21
CA VAL A 22 0.01 5.07 -12.78
C VAL A 22 -0.36 3.90 -13.68
N THR A 23 0.64 3.12 -14.11
CA THR A 23 0.39 1.97 -14.98
C THR A 23 -0.40 0.87 -14.26
N ALA A 24 -1.14 0.06 -15.01
CA ALA A 24 -1.86 -1.08 -14.43
C ALA A 24 -0.90 -2.09 -13.76
N SER A 25 0.31 -2.26 -14.29
CA SER A 25 1.36 -3.09 -13.69
C SER A 25 1.82 -2.53 -12.35
N ALA A 26 2.03 -1.22 -12.24
CA ALA A 26 2.42 -0.61 -10.97
C ALA A 26 1.30 -0.69 -9.93
N LEU A 27 0.03 -0.54 -10.35
CA LEU A 27 -1.12 -0.75 -9.45
C LEU A 27 -1.30 -2.21 -9.01
N ASP A 28 -0.99 -3.18 -9.86
CA ASP A 28 -0.99 -4.61 -9.49
C ASP A 28 0.08 -4.88 -8.40
N VAL A 29 1.30 -4.37 -8.61
CA VAL A 29 2.39 -4.42 -7.61
C VAL A 29 1.96 -3.73 -6.32
N HIS A 30 1.37 -2.54 -6.41
CA HIS A 30 0.88 -1.80 -5.25
C HIS A 30 -0.12 -2.62 -4.43
N ALA A 31 -1.12 -3.19 -5.08
CA ALA A 31 -2.16 -3.95 -4.42
C ALA A 31 -1.61 -5.21 -3.74
N ARG A 32 -0.73 -5.96 -4.43
CA ARG A 32 -0.09 -7.15 -3.88
C ARG A 32 0.85 -6.83 -2.72
N ALA A 33 1.65 -5.77 -2.85
CA ALA A 33 2.59 -5.34 -1.82
C ALA A 33 1.87 -4.88 -0.56
N VAL A 34 0.80 -4.09 -0.68
CA VAL A 34 -0.04 -3.66 0.46
C VAL A 34 -0.76 -4.86 1.10
N ALA A 35 -1.30 -5.78 0.30
CA ALA A 35 -1.91 -6.99 0.84
C ALA A 35 -0.91 -7.82 1.64
N ARG A 36 0.32 -7.98 1.13
CA ARG A 36 1.40 -8.70 1.83
C ARG A 36 1.84 -7.97 3.09
N SER A 37 2.10 -6.67 3.02
CA SER A 37 2.51 -5.88 4.19
C SER A 37 1.42 -5.83 5.25
N SER A 38 0.14 -5.89 4.88
CA SER A 38 -0.98 -5.91 5.84
C SER A 38 -0.97 -7.08 6.81
N GLU A 39 -0.27 -8.17 6.47
CA GLU A 39 -0.06 -9.35 7.33
C GLU A 39 1.14 -9.17 8.28
N SER A 40 1.92 -8.10 8.12
CA SER A 40 3.07 -7.74 8.93
C SER A 40 2.71 -6.80 10.09
N ILE A 41 3.64 -6.67 11.05
CA ILE A 41 3.56 -5.71 12.15
C ILE A 41 3.55 -4.26 11.63
N ARG A 42 4.11 -4.02 10.43
CA ARG A 42 4.20 -2.69 9.80
C ARG A 42 3.42 -2.66 8.47
N PRO A 43 2.09 -2.47 8.50
CA PRO A 43 1.23 -2.64 7.32
C PRO A 43 1.47 -1.66 6.18
N SER A 44 2.13 -0.53 6.45
CA SER A 44 2.52 0.45 5.43
C SER A 44 3.97 0.37 5.00
N PHE A 45 4.74 -0.58 5.52
CA PHE A 45 6.13 -0.76 5.12
C PHE A 45 6.26 -1.97 4.21
N VAL A 46 6.87 -1.75 3.05
CA VAL A 46 7.21 -2.81 2.09
C VAL A 46 8.73 -2.87 2.04
N SER A 47 9.32 -3.97 2.52
CA SER A 47 10.75 -4.18 2.40
C SER A 47 11.16 -4.45 0.95
N ASP A 48 12.41 -4.20 0.57
CA ASP A 48 12.91 -4.55 -0.76
C ASP A 48 12.74 -6.05 -1.06
N ALA A 49 12.96 -6.89 -0.05
CA ALA A 49 12.76 -8.33 -0.17
C ALA A 49 11.27 -8.70 -0.39
N ASP A 50 10.34 -8.00 0.27
CA ASP A 50 8.91 -8.21 0.04
C ASP A 50 8.47 -7.72 -1.34
N LEU A 51 9.06 -6.63 -1.83
CA LEU A 51 8.81 -6.12 -3.17
C LEU A 51 9.29 -7.11 -4.25
N ASP A 52 10.50 -7.65 -4.10
CA ASP A 52 11.06 -8.68 -5.00
C ASP A 52 10.28 -10.00 -4.95
N ALA A 53 9.63 -10.30 -3.82
CA ALA A 53 8.75 -11.45 -3.70
C ALA A 53 7.39 -11.26 -4.40
N VAL A 54 6.99 -10.01 -4.66
CA VAL A 54 5.71 -9.66 -5.29
C VAL A 54 5.81 -9.62 -6.82
N ALA A 55 6.94 -9.19 -7.36
CA ALA A 55 7.14 -9.06 -8.81
C ALA A 55 8.61 -9.28 -9.21
N PRO A 56 8.88 -9.65 -10.47
CA PRO A 56 10.25 -9.74 -10.97
C PRO A 56 11.02 -8.42 -10.78
N PRO A 57 12.32 -8.43 -10.47
CA PRO A 57 13.07 -7.24 -10.03
C PRO A 57 12.95 -6.01 -10.95
N VAL A 58 12.97 -6.21 -12.27
CA VAL A 58 12.82 -5.12 -13.25
C VAL A 58 11.43 -4.49 -13.17
N VAL A 59 10.38 -5.31 -13.04
CA VAL A 59 8.99 -4.86 -12.92
C VAL A 59 8.78 -4.18 -11.57
N ALA A 60 9.29 -4.78 -10.49
CA ALA A 60 9.27 -4.24 -9.14
C ALA A 60 9.91 -2.85 -9.07
N THR A 61 11.09 -2.69 -9.67
CA THR A 61 11.83 -1.41 -9.68
C THR A 61 11.06 -0.33 -10.42
N MET A 62 10.57 -0.62 -11.63
CA MET A 62 9.80 0.35 -12.42
C MET A 62 8.49 0.73 -11.73
N ALA A 63 7.78 -0.25 -11.17
CA ALA A 63 6.57 0.00 -10.40
C ALA A 63 6.85 0.88 -9.17
N ALA A 64 7.90 0.59 -8.40
CA ALA A 64 8.26 1.39 -7.24
C ALA A 64 8.58 2.85 -7.62
N ILE A 65 9.27 3.07 -8.74
CA ILE A 65 9.54 4.43 -9.26
C ILE A 65 8.23 5.13 -9.60
N GLU A 66 7.34 4.50 -10.37
CA GLU A 66 6.04 5.08 -10.73
C GLU A 66 5.21 5.44 -9.50
N LEU A 67 5.13 4.52 -8.53
CA LEU A 67 4.38 4.72 -7.30
C LEU A 67 4.99 5.83 -6.43
N CYS A 68 6.32 6.00 -6.44
CA CYS A 68 6.99 7.11 -5.77
C CYS A 68 6.71 8.45 -6.46
N LEU A 69 6.76 8.49 -7.81
CA LEU A 69 6.46 9.70 -8.58
C LEU A 69 4.99 10.13 -8.43
N ALA A 70 4.08 9.16 -8.32
CA ALA A 70 2.67 9.40 -8.02
C ALA A 70 2.41 9.77 -6.54
N GLY A 71 3.43 9.77 -5.69
CA GLY A 71 3.30 10.12 -4.27
C GLY A 71 2.53 9.08 -3.45
N LEU A 72 2.37 7.85 -3.95
CA LEU A 72 1.73 6.72 -3.25
C LEU A 72 2.73 5.97 -2.38
N TRP A 73 4.00 6.04 -2.72
CA TRP A 73 5.12 5.42 -2.02
C TRP A 73 6.20 6.45 -1.73
N ARG A 74 7.01 6.19 -0.70
CA ARG A 74 8.21 6.95 -0.39
C ARG A 74 9.35 5.99 -0.09
N ARG A 75 10.50 6.19 -0.75
CA ARG A 75 11.72 5.43 -0.46
C ARG A 75 12.19 5.72 0.97
N THR A 76 12.66 4.68 1.66
CA THR A 76 13.34 4.75 2.95
C THR A 76 14.50 3.75 2.95
N ASP A 77 15.31 3.73 4.01
CA ASP A 77 16.35 2.71 4.15
C ASP A 77 15.72 1.30 4.20
N GLY A 78 16.21 0.40 3.35
CA GLY A 78 15.76 -0.99 3.22
C GLY A 78 14.36 -1.23 2.63
N GLY A 79 13.67 -0.22 2.09
CA GLY A 79 12.36 -0.42 1.48
C GLY A 79 11.56 0.84 1.18
N TYR A 80 10.24 0.74 1.30
CA TYR A 80 9.29 1.79 0.96
C TYR A 80 8.21 1.94 2.03
N VAL A 81 7.83 3.18 2.31
CA VAL A 81 6.62 3.51 3.07
C VAL A 81 5.50 3.83 2.09
N VAL A 82 4.39 3.13 2.22
CA VAL A 82 3.17 3.38 1.46
C VAL A 82 2.46 4.58 2.08
N THR A 83 2.37 5.67 1.34
CA THR A 83 1.68 6.92 1.73
C THR A 83 0.21 6.92 1.35
N ASP A 84 -0.25 5.93 0.58
CA ASP A 84 -1.67 5.68 0.31
C ASP A 84 -2.39 5.08 1.55
N VAL A 85 -2.54 5.90 2.59
CA VAL A 85 -3.02 5.47 3.90
C VAL A 85 -4.45 4.96 3.85
N ASP A 86 -5.29 5.57 3.02
CA ASP A 86 -6.69 5.16 2.86
C ASP A 86 -6.78 3.75 2.30
N TYR A 87 -5.99 3.47 1.26
CA TYR A 87 -5.93 2.14 0.68
C TYR A 87 -5.37 1.10 1.65
N VAL A 88 -4.27 1.41 2.35
CA VAL A 88 -3.72 0.51 3.38
C VAL A 88 -4.76 0.22 4.47
N ALA A 89 -5.47 1.25 4.96
CA ALA A 89 -6.50 1.08 5.97
C ALA A 89 -7.66 0.22 5.48
N ASP A 90 -8.07 0.39 4.22
CA ASP A 90 -9.08 -0.46 3.61
C ASP A 90 -8.61 -1.91 3.50
N VAL A 91 -7.42 -2.17 2.96
CA VAL A 91 -6.88 -3.54 2.84
C VAL A 91 -6.78 -4.22 4.21
N VAL A 92 -6.25 -3.53 5.22
CA VAL A 92 -6.20 -4.04 6.60
C VAL A 92 -7.60 -4.32 7.12
N ALA A 93 -8.54 -3.38 6.99
CA ALA A 93 -9.91 -3.55 7.48
C ALA A 93 -10.69 -4.68 6.79
N HIS A 94 -10.33 -5.04 5.56
CA HIS A 94 -10.97 -6.11 4.80
C HIS A 94 -10.24 -7.47 4.91
N GLY A 95 -8.92 -7.47 5.15
CA GLY A 95 -8.12 -8.68 5.41
C GLY A 95 -8.49 -9.36 6.73
N PHE A 96 -8.86 -8.58 7.75
CA PHE A 96 -9.51 -9.08 8.96
C PHE A 96 -11.00 -9.33 8.67
N ARG A 97 -11.36 -10.59 8.39
CA ARG A 97 -12.72 -11.02 8.00
C ARG A 97 -13.83 -10.33 8.81
N SER A 98 -14.68 -9.57 8.10
CA SER A 98 -16.02 -9.12 8.48
C SER A 98 -16.18 -8.13 9.65
N ARG A 99 -16.56 -6.87 9.33
CA ARG A 99 -17.62 -6.09 10.03
C ARG A 99 -17.81 -4.69 9.40
N ARG A 100 -18.85 -4.57 8.56
CA ARG A 100 -19.19 -3.43 7.70
C ARG A 100 -19.55 -2.10 8.42
N ARG A 101 -19.67 -2.06 9.75
CA ARG A 101 -20.09 -0.87 10.52
C ARG A 101 -18.97 -0.16 11.31
N TRP A 102 -17.79 -0.76 11.43
CA TRP A 102 -16.64 -0.16 12.12
C TRP A 102 -15.73 0.68 11.19
N ARG A 103 -15.98 0.60 9.87
CA ARG A 103 -15.17 1.10 8.76
C ARG A 103 -14.73 2.56 8.87
N LEU A 104 -15.65 3.50 9.11
CA LEU A 104 -15.32 4.94 9.07
C LEU A 104 -14.61 5.43 10.35
N ARG A 105 -14.88 4.81 11.50
CA ARG A 105 -14.28 5.19 12.79
C ARG A 105 -12.95 4.51 13.03
N ALA A 106 -12.82 3.25 12.64
CA ALA A 106 -11.56 2.50 12.73
C ALA A 106 -10.54 3.01 11.72
N ALA A 107 -10.93 3.33 10.48
CA ALA A 107 -10.02 3.90 9.49
C ALA A 107 -9.48 5.27 9.93
N ALA A 108 -10.31 6.15 10.49
CA ALA A 108 -9.84 7.43 11.02
C ALA A 108 -8.92 7.27 12.24
N ALA A 109 -9.20 6.32 13.13
CA ALA A 109 -8.34 6.00 14.27
C ALA A 109 -7.01 5.37 13.83
N LEU A 110 -7.06 4.44 12.86
CA LEU A 110 -5.88 3.85 12.23
C LEU A 110 -5.07 4.89 11.48
N ARG A 111 -5.69 5.83 10.75
CA ARG A 111 -4.98 6.95 10.11
C ARG A 111 -4.23 7.81 11.12
N ARG A 112 -4.82 8.09 12.29
CA ARG A 112 -4.16 8.84 13.37
C ARG A 112 -3.01 8.07 13.99
N LEU A 113 -3.24 6.80 14.32
CA LEU A 113 -2.22 5.90 14.86
C LEU A 113 -1.09 5.67 13.84
N TRP A 114 -1.42 5.65 12.56
CA TRP A 114 -0.49 5.51 11.45
C TRP A 114 0.36 6.77 11.26
N THR A 115 -0.24 7.96 11.34
CA THR A 115 0.52 9.22 11.31
C THR A 115 1.39 9.39 12.56
N GLU A 116 0.95 8.91 13.72
CA GLU A 116 1.79 8.87 14.94
C GLU A 116 2.95 7.88 14.82
N LEU A 117 2.74 6.72 14.21
CA LEU A 117 3.77 5.68 14.04
C LEU A 117 4.74 5.97 12.88
N ASN A 118 4.32 6.74 11.86
CA ASN A 118 5.16 7.12 10.71
C ASN A 118 5.57 8.61 10.70
N GLY A 119 5.26 9.35 11.76
CA GLY A 119 5.79 10.71 11.95
C GLY A 119 7.29 10.70 12.27
N GLU A 120 7.96 11.85 12.10
CA GLU A 120 9.41 12.08 12.24
C GLU A 120 10.08 11.56 13.53
N ARG A 121 9.26 11.12 14.50
CA ARG A 121 9.73 10.44 15.71
C ARG A 121 10.31 9.03 15.44
N PHE A 122 9.96 8.39 14.33
CA PHE A 122 10.38 7.01 13.99
C PHE A 122 11.11 6.85 12.66
N ILE A 123 11.03 7.84 11.75
CA ILE A 123 11.81 7.88 10.50
C ILE A 123 12.63 9.18 10.53
N PRO A 124 13.95 9.13 10.77
CA PRO A 124 14.77 10.34 10.76
C PRO A 124 14.98 10.82 9.32
N LEU A 125 14.83 12.14 9.12
CA LEU A 125 15.16 12.86 7.88
C LEU A 125 16.66 12.82 7.58
#